data_AF-A0A8R7UR61-F1
#
_entry.id   AF-A0A8R7UR61-F1
#
_cell.length_a   1.000
_cell.length_b   1.000
_cell.length_c   1.000
_cell.angle_alpha   90.00
_cell.angle_beta   90.00
_cell.angle_gamma   90.00
#
_symmetry.space_group_name_H-M   'P 1'
#
loop_
_entity.id
_entity.type
_entity.pdbx_description
1 polymer ?
#
loop_
_entity_poly.entity_id
_entity_poly.type
_entity_poly.pdbx_seq_one_letter_code
_entity_poly.pdbx_strand_id
1 'polypeptide(L)'
;MPTDLVAKGSYDICVMQAEDGGLGLFCVLQLDYIAQLWKRKTDCHGVASWVLGRTIELDKLIPMNLAEKMPVVVLGFAEYNNVVCLWTPSVFFMVHLESLQSKKLFEANFIFDCHPFESVYTAETDIGGGHDGAGLLQNT
;
A
#
# COMPACT_ATOMS: atom_id res chain seq x y z
N MET A 1 4.67 -17.46 0.61
CA MET A 1 4.31 -16.59 1.74
C MET A 1 5.37 -16.76 2.83
N PRO A 2 5.69 -15.73 3.64
CA PRO A 2 6.56 -15.90 4.80
C PRO A 2 5.96 -16.93 5.77
N THR A 3 6.70 -18.00 6.07
CA THR A 3 6.23 -19.08 6.98
C THR A 3 5.96 -18.58 8.39
N ASP A 4 6.71 -17.59 8.84
CA ASP A 4 6.58 -17.00 10.17
C ASP A 4 5.25 -16.26 10.37
N LEU A 5 4.63 -15.79 9.29
CA LEU A 5 3.35 -15.06 9.37
C LEU A 5 2.20 -16.00 9.74
N VAL A 6 2.25 -17.26 9.29
CA VAL A 6 1.22 -18.28 9.57
C VAL A 6 1.16 -18.62 11.07
N ALA A 7 2.29 -18.50 11.78
CA ALA A 7 2.35 -18.75 13.22
C ALA A 7 1.86 -17.57 14.08
N LYS A 8 1.73 -16.36 13.51
CA LYS A 8 1.45 -15.12 14.26
C LYS A 8 -0.05 -14.80 14.46
N GLY A 9 -0.96 -15.63 13.95
CA GLY A 9 -2.40 -15.47 14.18
C GLY A 9 -3.10 -14.63 13.10
N SER A 10 -3.88 -13.61 13.51
CA SER A 10 -4.65 -12.76 12.59
C SER A 10 -3.76 -11.72 11.91
N TYR A 11 -3.80 -11.69 10.59
CA TYR A 11 -3.08 -10.71 9.77
C TYR A 11 -3.87 -10.33 8.53
N ASP A 12 -3.54 -9.19 7.96
CA ASP A 12 -3.96 -8.80 6.61
C ASP A 12 -2.73 -8.55 5.73
N ILE A 13 -2.87 -8.68 4.42
CA ILE A 13 -1.75 -8.67 3.50
C ILE A 13 -2.11 -8.06 2.15
N CYS A 14 -1.19 -7.26 1.60
CA CYS A 14 -1.22 -6.89 0.19
C CYS A 14 0.13 -7.13 -0.49
N VAL A 15 0.06 -7.29 -1.81
CA VAL A 15 1.26 -7.26 -2.65
C VAL A 15 1.71 -5.82 -2.80
N MET A 16 3.02 -5.60 -2.75
CA MET A 16 3.64 -4.30 -2.98
C MET A 16 4.92 -4.46 -3.81
N GLN A 17 5.46 -3.36 -4.31
CA GLN A 17 6.83 -3.33 -4.82
C GLN A 17 7.79 -3.23 -3.63
N ALA A 18 8.79 -4.10 -3.58
CA ALA A 18 9.84 -4.04 -2.57
C ALA A 18 10.80 -2.87 -2.84
N GLU A 19 11.55 -2.45 -1.83
CA GLU A 19 12.52 -1.34 -1.92
C GLU A 19 13.62 -1.56 -2.98
N ASP A 20 13.88 -2.81 -3.37
CA ASP A 20 14.81 -3.17 -4.44
C ASP A 20 14.13 -3.27 -5.83
N GLY A 21 12.90 -2.78 -5.95
CA GLY A 21 12.08 -2.85 -7.16
C GLY A 21 11.48 -4.24 -7.42
N GLY A 22 11.78 -5.23 -6.57
CA GLY A 22 11.28 -6.60 -6.71
C GLY A 22 9.88 -6.80 -6.15
N LEU A 23 9.45 -8.06 -6.08
CA LEU A 23 8.17 -8.43 -5.48
C LEU A 23 8.24 -8.33 -3.95
N GLY A 24 7.31 -7.59 -3.35
CA GLY A 24 7.17 -7.42 -1.92
C GLY A 24 5.78 -7.80 -1.38
N LEU A 25 5.70 -7.93 -0.07
CA LEU A 25 4.44 -8.08 0.67
C LEU A 25 4.42 -7.08 1.82
N PHE A 26 3.30 -6.40 1.98
CA PHE A 26 2.98 -5.61 3.15
C PHE A 26 2.02 -6.42 4.03
N CYS A 27 2.47 -6.83 5.21
CA CYS A 27 1.72 -7.68 6.11
C CYS A 27 1.40 -6.93 7.41
N VAL A 28 0.13 -6.81 7.79
CA VAL A 28 -0.29 -6.19 9.05
C VAL A 28 -0.62 -7.27 10.07
N LEU A 29 0.10 -7.29 11.19
CA LEU A 29 -0.13 -8.14 12.34
C LEU A 29 -1.11 -7.46 13.29
N GLN A 30 -2.32 -8.04 13.45
CA GLN A 30 -3.42 -7.38 14.16
C GLN A 30 -3.21 -7.29 15.67
N LEU A 31 -2.46 -8.22 16.26
CA LEU A 31 -2.28 -8.28 17.72
C LEU A 31 -1.43 -7.12 18.25
N ASP A 32 -0.37 -6.79 17.53
CA ASP A 32 0.66 -5.83 17.95
C ASP A 32 0.59 -4.52 17.17
N TYR A 33 -0.32 -4.41 16.19
CA TYR A 33 -0.41 -3.28 15.25
C TYR A 33 0.91 -3.01 14.52
N ILE A 34 1.60 -4.09 14.17
CA ILE A 34 2.87 -4.03 13.47
C ILE A 34 2.66 -4.38 12.00
N ALA A 35 3.11 -3.50 11.10
CA ALA A 35 3.29 -3.84 9.70
C ALA A 35 4.70 -4.37 9.42
N GLN A 36 4.80 -5.40 8.60
CA GLN A 36 6.05 -6.00 8.16
C GLN A 36 6.12 -5.96 6.63
N LEU A 37 7.20 -5.39 6.11
CA LEU A 37 7.51 -5.35 4.68
C LEU A 37 8.47 -6.49 4.39
N TRP A 38 8.01 -7.43 3.57
CA TRP A 38 8.79 -8.57 3.12
C TRP A 38 9.18 -8.39 1.67
N LYS A 39 10.36 -8.88 1.31
CA LYS A 39 10.81 -8.94 -0.07
C LYS A 39 11.10 -10.36 -0.50
N ARG A 40 10.78 -10.67 -1.75
CA ARG A 40 11.11 -11.94 -2.36
C ARG A 40 12.56 -11.89 -2.85
N LYS A 41 13.36 -12.86 -2.43
CA LYS A 41 14.73 -13.07 -2.93
C LYS A 41 14.85 -14.46 -3.54
N THR A 42 15.70 -14.57 -4.55
CA THR A 42 16.07 -15.84 -5.18
C THR A 42 17.53 -16.10 -4.92
N ASP A 43 17.87 -17.29 -4.44
CA ASP A 43 19.25 -17.68 -4.20
C ASP A 43 19.98 -18.11 -5.49
N CYS A 44 21.26 -18.47 -5.38
CA CYS A 44 22.07 -18.93 -6.51
C CYS A 44 21.59 -20.25 -7.14
N HIS A 45 20.72 -20.99 -6.46
CA HIS A 45 20.10 -22.22 -6.94
C HIS A 45 18.73 -21.97 -7.59
N GLY A 46 18.27 -20.71 -7.67
CA GLY A 46 16.98 -20.37 -8.23
C GLY A 46 15.81 -20.54 -7.26
N VAL A 47 16.07 -20.83 -5.98
CA VAL A 47 15.03 -21.04 -4.97
C VAL A 47 14.59 -19.69 -4.41
N ALA A 48 13.29 -19.42 -4.49
CA ALA A 48 12.70 -18.19 -3.98
C ALA A 48 12.31 -18.31 -2.50
N SER A 49 12.71 -17.33 -1.70
CA SER A 49 12.35 -17.18 -0.28
C SER A 49 11.90 -15.75 0.03
N TRP A 50 11.24 -15.58 1.18
CA TRP A 50 10.83 -14.27 1.69
C TRP A 50 11.79 -13.83 2.79
N VAL A 51 12.25 -12.60 2.71
CA VAL A 51 13.13 -11.99 3.71
C VAL A 51 12.44 -10.75 4.27
N LEU A 52 12.39 -10.65 5.60
CA LEU A 52 11.88 -9.47 6.28
C LEU A 52 12.81 -8.28 5.97
N GLY A 53 12.26 -7.22 5.41
CA GLY A 53 12.99 -5.99 5.11
C GLY A 53 12.83 -4.96 6.21
N ARG A 54 11.59 -4.56 6.50
CA ARG A 54 11.28 -3.46 7.43
C ARG A 54 10.09 -3.83 8.32
N THR A 55 10.09 -3.29 9.53
CA THR A 55 8.97 -3.37 10.48
C THR A 55 8.52 -1.94 10.81
N ILE A 56 7.21 -1.71 10.87
CA ILE A 56 6.57 -0.41 11.11
C ILE A 56 5.55 -0.58 12.23
N GLU A 57 5.60 0.30 13.22
CA GLU A 57 4.61 0.39 14.30
C GLU A 57 3.46 1.29 13.84
N LEU A 58 2.30 0.71 13.50
CA LEU A 58 1.18 1.45 12.89
C LEU A 58 0.46 2.36 13.87
N ASP A 59 0.44 2.00 15.15
CA ASP A 59 -0.13 2.79 16.25
C ASP A 59 0.55 4.15 16.42
N LYS A 60 1.82 4.27 16.01
CA LYS A 60 2.56 5.54 15.97
C LYS A 60 2.23 6.39 14.74
N LEU A 61 1.77 5.76 13.65
CA LEU A 61 1.48 6.46 12.39
C LEU A 61 0.01 6.86 12.29
N ILE A 62 -0.89 6.05 12.83
CA ILE A 62 -2.32 6.21 12.67
C ILE A 62 -2.94 6.34 14.06
N PRO A 63 -3.75 7.39 14.33
CA PRO A 63 -4.46 7.51 15.59
C PRO A 63 -5.42 6.33 15.73
N MET A 64 -5.10 5.43 16.66
CA MET A 64 -5.86 4.20 16.86
C MET A 64 -6.39 4.11 18.28
N ASN A 65 -7.66 3.73 18.42
CA ASN A 65 -8.20 3.40 19.72
C ASN A 65 -7.77 1.98 20.11
N LEU A 66 -6.57 1.87 20.69
CA LEU A 66 -5.97 0.59 21.10
C LEU A 66 -6.81 -0.17 22.14
N ALA A 67 -7.70 0.52 22.88
CA ALA A 67 -8.56 -0.11 23.88
C ALA A 67 -9.57 -1.08 23.26
N GLU A 68 -10.01 -0.81 22.03
CA GLU A 68 -11.04 -1.60 21.36
C GLU A 68 -10.46 -2.74 20.51
N LYS A 69 -9.13 -2.87 20.44
CA LYS A 69 -8.40 -3.89 19.65
C LYS A 69 -9.00 -4.13 18.27
N MET A 70 -9.33 -3.04 17.58
CA MET A 70 -9.99 -3.07 16.29
C MET A 70 -9.05 -3.52 15.16
N PRO A 71 -9.52 -4.30 14.18
CA PRO A 71 -8.68 -4.75 13.07
C PRO A 71 -8.34 -3.59 12.12
N VAL A 72 -7.14 -3.67 11.53
CA VAL A 72 -6.69 -2.83 10.43
C VAL A 72 -6.79 -3.64 9.15
N VAL A 73 -7.55 -3.14 8.18
CA VAL A 73 -7.70 -3.78 6.86
C VAL A 73 -6.80 -3.10 5.86
N VAL A 74 -6.10 -3.87 5.04
CA VAL A 74 -5.26 -3.40 3.94
C VAL A 74 -6.09 -3.39 2.67
N LEU A 75 -6.38 -2.20 2.16
CA LEU A 75 -7.20 -2.03 0.96
C LEU A 75 -6.39 -2.19 -0.32
N GLY A 76 -5.09 -1.86 -0.27
CA GLY A 76 -4.20 -1.98 -1.41
C GLY A 76 -2.95 -1.13 -1.30
N PHE A 77 -2.13 -1.23 -2.34
CA PHE A 77 -0.88 -0.49 -2.51
C PHE A 77 -0.94 0.29 -3.82
N ALA A 78 -0.56 1.56 -3.78
CA ALA A 78 -0.39 2.45 -4.92
C ALA A 78 1.11 2.52 -5.24
N GLU A 79 1.52 1.92 -6.36
CA GLU A 79 2.92 1.64 -6.69
C GLU A 79 3.70 2.91 -6.99
N TYR A 80 3.14 3.83 -7.79
CA TYR A 80 3.88 5.03 -8.22
C TYR A 80 4.14 5.99 -7.06
N ASN A 81 3.20 6.06 -6.11
CA ASN A 81 3.31 6.93 -4.94
C ASN A 81 3.90 6.26 -3.71
N ASN A 82 4.18 4.94 -3.74
CA ASN A 82 4.66 4.17 -2.60
C ASN A 82 3.77 4.31 -1.34
N VAL A 83 2.44 4.24 -1.55
CA VAL A 83 1.42 4.43 -0.50
C VAL A 83 0.62 3.16 -0.29
N VAL A 84 0.36 2.81 0.97
CA VAL A 84 -0.65 1.81 1.33
C VAL A 84 -1.93 2.49 1.80
N CYS A 85 -3.06 1.96 1.35
CA CYS A 85 -4.39 2.37 1.81
C CYS A 85 -4.85 1.41 2.90
N LEU A 86 -5.17 1.97 4.06
CA LEU A 86 -5.59 1.22 5.25
C LEU A 86 -6.97 1.69 5.70
N TRP A 87 -7.76 0.76 6.23
CA TRP A 87 -9.02 1.08 6.89
C TRP A 87 -8.97 0.58 8.32
N THR A 88 -9.27 1.48 9.26
CA THR A 88 -9.72 1.13 10.60
C THR A 88 -11.25 1.25 10.61
N PRO A 89 -12.00 0.65 11.56
CA PRO A 89 -13.45 0.51 11.47
C PRO A 89 -14.29 1.76 11.21
N SER A 90 -13.69 2.95 11.32
CA SER A 90 -14.36 4.22 11.05
C SER A 90 -13.59 5.14 10.10
N VAL A 91 -12.34 4.84 9.72
CA VAL A 91 -11.47 5.83 9.07
C VAL A 91 -10.55 5.21 8.02
N PHE A 92 -10.50 5.85 6.86
CA PHE A 92 -9.55 5.54 5.79
C PHE A 92 -8.26 6.35 5.95
N PHE A 93 -7.12 5.68 5.82
CA PHE A 93 -5.80 6.28 5.88
C PHE A 93 -4.98 5.91 4.66
N MET A 94 -4.14 6.86 4.23
CA MET A 94 -3.01 6.60 3.36
C MET A 94 -1.74 6.68 4.21
N VAL A 95 -0.83 5.73 4.04
CA VAL A 95 0.50 5.75 4.67
C VAL A 95 1.56 5.66 3.58
N HIS A 96 2.41 6.68 3.51
CA HIS A 96 3.55 6.67 2.61
C HIS A 96 4.70 5.88 3.24
N LEU A 97 5.13 4.78 2.62
CA LEU A 97 5.99 3.78 3.26
C LEU A 97 7.43 4.24 3.48
N GLU A 98 7.92 5.16 2.63
CA GLU A 98 9.29 5.68 2.74
C GLU A 98 9.40 6.76 3.83
N SER A 99 8.48 7.71 3.83
CA SER A 99 8.49 8.84 4.77
C SER A 99 7.77 8.55 6.09
N LEU A 100 7.04 7.43 6.16
CA LEU A 100 6.19 7.02 7.28
C LEU A 100 5.18 8.09 7.68
N GLN A 101 4.79 8.96 6.74
CA GLN A 101 3.74 9.96 6.96
C GLN A 101 2.38 9.34 6.67
N SER A 102 1.41 9.60 7.54
CA SER A 102 0.03 9.20 7.34
C SER A 102 -0.84 10.39 6.99
N LYS A 103 -1.88 10.13 6.19
CA LYS A 103 -2.93 11.09 5.85
C LYS A 103 -4.28 10.42 6.05
N LYS A 104 -5.09 11.03 6.92
CA LYS A 104 -6.51 10.69 7.05
C LYS A 104 -7.26 11.15 5.79
N LEU A 105 -8.07 10.27 5.21
CA LEU A 105 -8.87 10.58 4.03
C LEU A 105 -10.29 11.01 4.42
N PHE A 106 -11.11 10.07 4.88
CA PHE A 106 -12.49 10.31 5.31
C PHE A 106 -12.93 9.25 6.32
N GLU A 107 -14.04 9.54 6.99
CA GLU A 107 -14.66 8.62 7.94
C GLU A 107 -15.81 7.88 7.27
N ALA A 108 -15.87 6.56 7.45
CA ALA A 108 -17.03 5.76 7.10
C ALA A 108 -17.12 4.53 8.00
N ASN A 109 -18.34 4.24 8.45
CA ASN A 109 -18.64 3.13 9.38
C ASN A 109 -18.72 1.76 8.70
N PHE A 110 -18.52 1.71 7.37
CA PHE A 110 -18.62 0.49 6.57
C PHE A 110 -17.52 0.49 5.52
N ILE A 111 -16.99 -0.70 5.23
CA ILE A 111 -16.13 -0.91 4.06
C ILE A 111 -17.03 -0.98 2.83
N PHE A 112 -16.75 -0.15 1.83
CA PHE A 112 -17.16 -0.42 0.45
C PHE A 112 -15.99 -1.14 -0.24
N ASP A 113 -16.25 -1.97 -1.24
CA ASP A 113 -15.19 -2.55 -2.09
C ASP A 113 -14.43 -1.41 -2.78
N CYS A 114 -13.39 -0.92 -2.11
CA CYS A 114 -12.60 0.23 -2.51
C CYS A 114 -11.35 -0.29 -3.21
N HIS A 115 -11.28 -0.14 -4.52
CA HIS A 115 -10.08 -0.45 -5.29
C HIS A 115 -9.33 0.85 -5.58
N PRO A 116 -8.20 1.12 -4.91
CA PRO A 116 -7.39 2.28 -5.23
C PRO A 116 -6.92 2.18 -6.69
N PHE A 117 -7.05 3.27 -7.44
CA PHE A 117 -6.52 3.40 -8.78
C PHE A 117 -5.60 4.62 -8.83
N GLU A 118 -4.48 4.49 -9.52
CA GLU A 118 -3.45 5.54 -9.57
C GLU A 118 -3.78 6.60 -10.63
N SER A 119 -4.46 6.19 -11.70
CA SER A 119 -4.90 7.07 -12.78
C SER A 119 -6.09 6.45 -13.53
N VAL A 120 -6.86 7.30 -14.21
CA VAL A 120 -7.85 6.87 -15.20
C VAL A 120 -7.41 7.44 -16.53
N TYR A 121 -7.41 6.61 -17.57
CA TYR A 121 -7.21 7.10 -18.92
C TYR A 121 -8.46 7.85 -19.36
N THR A 122 -8.40 9.18 -19.35
CA THR A 122 -9.40 9.99 -20.05
C THR A 122 -8.98 10.06 -21.51
N ALA A 123 -9.64 9.30 -22.38
CA ALA A 123 -9.54 9.52 -23.80
C ALA A 123 -10.09 10.93 -24.08
N GLU A 124 -9.23 11.85 -24.53
CA GLU A 124 -9.71 13.09 -25.14
C GLU A 124 -10.67 12.68 -26.26
N THR A 125 -11.94 13.06 -26.11
CA THR A 125 -12.89 12.99 -27.22
C THR A 125 -12.52 14.14 -28.13
N ASP A 126 -11.56 13.90 -29.01
CA ASP A 126 -11.20 14.81 -30.09
C ASP A 126 -12.38 14.85 -31.08
N ILE A 127 -13.40 15.65 -30.75
CA ILE A 127 -14.36 16.14 -31.72
C ILE A 127 -13.78 17.43 -32.28
N GLY A 128 -12.93 17.28 -33.29
CA GLY A 128 -12.96 18.16 -34.44
C GLY A 128 -11.69 18.95 -34.73
N GLY A 129 -11.07 18.58 -35.85
CA GLY A 129 -10.58 19.54 -36.84
C GLY A 129 -9.13 19.96 -36.65
N GLY A 130 -8.26 19.40 -37.49
CA GLY A 130 -6.82 19.64 -37.41
C GLY A 130 -6.39 21.07 -37.67
N HIS A 131 -5.16 21.37 -37.25
CA HIS A 131 -4.15 22.03 -38.06
C HIS A 131 -2.77 21.85 -37.41
N ASP A 132 -1.74 21.78 -38.26
CA ASP A 132 -0.32 21.71 -37.92
C ASP A 132 0.13 22.74 -36.88
N GLY A 133 1.10 22.37 -36.04
CA GLY A 133 1.84 23.34 -35.23
C GLY A 133 2.72 22.72 -34.15
N ALA A 134 4.03 22.66 -34.43
CA ALA A 134 5.06 22.25 -33.47
C ALA A 134 5.13 23.17 -32.23
N GLY A 135 5.50 22.61 -31.07
CA GLY A 135 5.71 23.42 -29.85
C GLY A 135 6.12 22.66 -28.59
N LEU A 136 7.35 22.14 -28.59
CA LEU A 136 8.35 22.08 -27.50
C LEU A 136 8.02 22.59 -26.06
N LEU A 137 8.60 21.86 -25.08
CA LEU A 137 9.00 22.21 -23.68
C LEU A 137 7.95 22.03 -22.57
N GLN A 138 8.27 21.70 -21.30
CA GLN A 138 9.44 21.21 -20.54
C GLN A 138 8.90 20.79 -19.17
N ASN A 139 9.65 19.90 -18.52
CA ASN A 139 9.65 19.63 -17.09
C ASN A 139 9.44 20.89 -16.22
N THR A 140 8.65 20.75 -15.16
CA THR A 140 9.01 21.19 -13.78
C THR A 140 8.24 20.32 -12.81
#